data_AF-A0ABD3V977-F1
#
_entry.id   AF-A0ABD3V977-F1
#
_cell.length_a   1.000
_cell.length_b   1.000
_cell.length_c   1.000
_cell.angle_alpha   90.00
_cell.angle_beta   90.00
_cell.angle_gamma   90.00
#
_symmetry.space_group_name_H-M   'P 1'
#
loop_
_entity.id
_entity.type
_entity.pdbx_description
1 polymer ?
#
loop_
_entity_poly.entity_id
_entity_poly.type
_entity_poly.pdbx_seq_one_letter_code
_entity_poly.pdbx_strand_id
1 'polypeptide(L)'
;MLQDNNFKDIMITDEKKKQTTLNGRTDEDLQEVRRKEGTFRRILKSLQARDTFINLKKECAIIKNQIGYTHGTPRSYHNFQAEPISQSILPNNIYVNGDTAVKVKADGDCLPACGSVFAYRNDFHVFEMRTRIVAELTLNEEYNLNETNLIKGEVANTDKVGSLIKAYAMYFEEYMHDGKLTSDKIRDIYETEVLKITKEKVYMGIWQIHALSSVLGMSLRSIYPELGNPVVRRHLNRTVEPRIN
;
A
#
# COMPACT_ATOMS: atom_id res chain seq x y z
N MET A 1 -33.83 -23.36 62.94
CA MET A 1 -32.89 -23.73 61.85
C MET A 1 -33.42 -23.06 60.60
N LEU A 2 -32.94 -21.84 60.32
CA LEU A 2 -32.04 -21.52 59.19
C LEU A 2 -32.76 -21.77 57.84
N GLN A 3 -33.31 -20.72 57.20
CA GLN A 3 -32.68 -19.92 56.12
C GLN A 3 -32.23 -20.80 54.94
N ASP A 4 -32.41 -20.50 53.66
CA ASP A 4 -32.94 -19.35 52.92
C ASP A 4 -33.02 -19.79 51.44
N ASN A 5 -33.69 -18.96 50.64
CA ASN A 5 -33.73 -18.98 49.18
C ASN A 5 -32.35 -19.23 48.51
N ASN A 6 -32.30 -20.10 47.48
CA ASN A 6 -31.66 -19.87 46.16
C ASN A 6 -31.41 -21.19 45.40
N PHE A 7 -32.44 -21.66 44.69
CA PHE A 7 -32.27 -22.60 43.57
C PHE A 7 -32.44 -21.86 42.23
N LYS A 8 -31.82 -20.68 42.11
CA LYS A 8 -31.73 -19.86 40.88
C LYS A 8 -30.31 -19.47 40.47
N ASP A 9 -29.27 -19.89 41.18
CA ASP A 9 -27.90 -19.40 40.96
C ASP A 9 -26.89 -20.45 40.48
N ILE A 10 -27.32 -21.44 39.67
CA ILE A 10 -26.37 -22.34 38.98
C ILE A 10 -26.84 -22.58 37.54
N MET A 11 -27.13 -21.52 36.80
CA MET A 11 -27.32 -21.56 35.33
C MET A 11 -27.06 -20.18 34.69
N ILE A 12 -26.18 -19.34 35.26
CA ILE A 12 -25.73 -18.09 34.63
C ILE A 12 -24.21 -17.96 34.75
N THR A 13 -23.47 -18.98 34.33
CA THR A 13 -22.03 -18.84 34.12
C THR A 13 -21.57 -19.83 33.05
N ASP A 14 -22.03 -19.67 31.80
CA ASP A 14 -21.29 -20.23 30.66
C ASP A 14 -21.65 -19.67 29.27
N GLU A 15 -22.34 -18.52 29.17
CA GLU A 15 -22.62 -17.87 27.87
C GLU A 15 -21.90 -16.53 27.65
N LYS A 16 -21.10 -16.05 28.60
CA LYS A 16 -20.27 -14.84 28.42
C LYS A 16 -18.78 -15.17 28.39
N LYS A 17 -18.32 -15.94 27.41
CA LYS A 17 -16.89 -16.00 27.01
C LYS A 17 -16.60 -16.72 25.69
N LYS A 18 -17.50 -16.66 24.72
CA LYS A 18 -17.17 -16.95 23.31
C LYS A 18 -17.29 -15.70 22.46
N GLN A 19 -16.48 -14.70 22.80
CA GLN A 19 -16.17 -13.59 21.92
C GLN A 19 -15.05 -14.06 20.99
N THR A 20 -15.36 -15.07 20.18
CA THR A 20 -14.46 -15.61 19.16
C THR A 20 -14.67 -14.78 17.92
N THR A 21 -13.91 -13.70 17.84
CA THR A 21 -13.80 -12.77 16.71
C THR A 21 -13.10 -13.42 15.51
N LEU A 22 -13.43 -12.95 14.31
CA LEU A 22 -12.74 -13.32 13.07
C LEU A 22 -11.21 -13.26 13.27
N ASN A 23 -10.53 -14.36 12.97
CA ASN A 23 -9.07 -14.50 12.96
C ASN A 23 -8.36 -14.30 14.32
N GLY A 24 -9.04 -14.49 15.46
CA GLY A 24 -8.39 -14.58 16.77
C GLY A 24 -7.90 -13.25 17.36
N ARG A 25 -8.56 -12.12 17.04
CA ARG A 25 -8.19 -10.77 17.50
C ARG A 25 -9.18 -10.23 18.52
N THR A 26 -8.75 -9.67 19.65
CA THR A 26 -9.71 -9.17 20.66
C THR A 26 -10.56 -8.00 20.13
N ASP A 27 -11.70 -7.74 20.75
CA ASP A 27 -12.53 -6.56 20.41
C ASP A 27 -11.77 -5.23 20.66
N GLU A 28 -10.84 -5.23 21.61
CA GLU A 28 -9.94 -4.11 21.89
C GLU A 28 -9.00 -3.82 20.70
N ASP A 29 -8.43 -4.88 20.09
CA ASP A 29 -7.61 -4.75 18.88
C ASP A 29 -8.40 -4.12 17.73
N LEU A 30 -9.65 -4.56 17.53
CA LEU A 30 -10.53 -4.02 16.50
C LEU A 30 -10.91 -2.55 16.77
N GLN A 31 -11.09 -2.18 18.03
CA GLN A 31 -11.39 -0.80 18.42
C GLN A 31 -10.19 0.13 18.20
N GLU A 32 -8.97 -0.34 18.49
CA GLU A 32 -7.75 0.43 18.22
C GLU A 32 -7.56 0.67 16.72
N VAL A 33 -7.74 -0.37 15.89
CA VAL A 33 -7.68 -0.26 14.42
C VAL A 33 -8.67 0.81 13.92
N ARG A 34 -9.92 0.77 14.40
CA ARG A 34 -10.95 1.78 14.03
C ARG A 34 -10.55 3.19 14.43
N ARG A 35 -9.95 3.38 15.61
CA ARG A 35 -9.50 4.70 16.09
C ARG A 35 -8.36 5.25 15.25
N LYS A 36 -7.37 4.40 14.91
CA LYS A 36 -6.23 4.78 14.04
C LYS A 36 -6.72 5.13 12.64
N GLU A 37 -7.51 4.27 12.02
CA GLU A 37 -8.09 4.54 10.70
C GLU A 37 -8.97 5.80 10.67
N GLY A 38 -9.73 6.06 11.73
CA GLY A 38 -10.49 7.30 11.87
C GLY A 38 -9.60 8.55 11.91
N THR A 39 -8.42 8.45 12.52
CA THR A 39 -7.42 9.53 12.52
C THR A 39 -6.82 9.74 11.14
N PHE A 40 -6.35 8.67 10.50
CA PHE A 40 -5.77 8.76 9.16
C PHE A 40 -6.78 9.20 8.10
N ARG A 41 -8.04 8.80 8.21
CA ARG A 41 -9.11 9.32 7.35
C ARG A 41 -9.31 10.83 7.49
N ARG A 42 -9.18 11.40 8.70
CA ARG A 42 -9.23 12.86 8.89
C ARG A 42 -8.03 13.56 8.27
N ILE A 43 -6.84 12.98 8.43
CA ILE A 43 -5.61 13.49 7.80
C ILE A 43 -5.77 13.48 6.28
N LEU A 44 -6.19 12.36 5.70
CA LEU A 44 -6.39 12.22 4.26
C LEU A 44 -7.41 13.24 3.72
N LYS A 45 -8.49 13.53 4.46
CA LYS A 45 -9.42 14.61 4.09
C LYS A 45 -8.76 15.99 4.09
N SER A 46 -7.83 16.27 5.01
CA SER A 46 -7.06 17.53 4.99
C SER A 46 -6.17 17.63 3.75
N LEU A 47 -5.54 16.51 3.36
CA LEU A 47 -4.72 16.41 2.14
C LEU A 47 -5.57 16.57 0.87
N GLN A 48 -6.74 15.95 0.80
CA GLN A 48 -7.69 16.06 -0.32
C GLN A 48 -8.19 17.50 -0.54
N ALA A 49 -8.20 18.33 0.52
CA ALA A 49 -8.58 19.73 0.43
C ALA A 49 -7.51 20.63 -0.23
N ARG A 50 -6.36 20.06 -0.63
CA ARG A 50 -5.28 20.76 -1.32
C ARG A 50 -5.44 20.59 -2.83
N ASP A 51 -5.51 21.72 -3.51
CA ASP A 51 -5.75 21.86 -4.95
C ASP A 51 -4.47 21.86 -5.80
N THR A 52 -3.33 22.15 -5.17
CA THR A 52 -2.01 22.21 -5.81
C THR A 52 -1.01 21.36 -5.05
N PHE A 53 -0.01 20.83 -5.78
CA PHE A 53 1.04 20.02 -5.18
C PHE A 53 1.87 20.79 -4.16
N ILE A 54 2.07 22.09 -4.38
CA ILE A 54 2.74 22.99 -3.41
C ILE A 54 1.97 23.06 -2.08
N ASN A 55 0.63 23.21 -2.13
CA ASN A 55 -0.19 23.22 -0.93
C ASN A 55 -0.22 21.85 -0.24
N LEU A 56 -0.25 20.76 -1.02
CA LEU A 56 -0.13 19.41 -0.51
C LEU A 56 1.21 19.19 0.22
N LYS A 57 2.32 19.66 -0.36
CA LYS A 57 3.67 19.55 0.22
C LYS A 57 3.79 20.28 1.55
N LYS A 58 3.21 21.48 1.66
CA LYS A 58 3.13 22.23 2.92
C LYS A 58 2.34 21.47 3.98
N GLU A 59 1.17 20.94 3.63
CA GLU A 59 0.35 20.17 4.57
C GLU A 59 1.06 18.89 5.03
N CYS A 60 1.62 18.12 4.10
CA CYS A 60 2.44 16.93 4.40
C CYS A 60 3.60 17.25 5.36
N ALA A 61 4.27 18.40 5.19
CA ALA A 61 5.36 18.82 6.06
C ALA A 61 4.90 19.12 7.50
N ILE A 62 3.68 19.63 7.69
CA ILE A 62 3.08 19.89 9.01
C ILE A 62 2.72 18.57 9.71
N ILE A 63 2.15 17.62 8.98
CA ILE A 63 1.63 16.37 9.54
C ILE A 63 2.67 15.24 9.61
N LYS A 64 3.87 15.41 9.05
CA LYS A 64 4.88 14.34 8.94
C LYS A 64 5.14 13.58 10.25
N ASN A 65 5.20 14.31 11.37
CA ASN A 65 5.44 13.74 12.70
C ASN A 65 4.22 12.97 13.24
N GLN A 66 3.02 13.33 12.79
CA GLN A 66 1.77 12.64 13.15
C GLN A 66 1.59 11.35 12.36
N ILE A 67 2.09 11.30 11.13
CA ILE A 67 2.10 10.09 10.30
C ILE A 67 3.11 9.08 10.87
N GLY A 68 4.32 9.51 11.25
CA GLY A 68 5.36 8.64 11.78
C GLY A 68 5.87 7.61 10.77
N TYR A 69 6.59 6.59 11.24
CA TYR A 69 7.09 5.48 10.40
C TYR A 69 6.25 4.22 10.60
N THR A 70 6.17 3.40 9.55
CA THR A 70 5.67 2.03 9.62
C THR A 70 6.78 1.11 9.12
N HIS A 71 6.81 -0.13 9.59
CA HIS A 71 7.72 -1.13 9.08
C HIS A 71 6.93 -2.35 8.63
N GLY A 72 7.23 -2.83 7.44
CA GLY A 72 6.76 -4.14 7.00
C GLY A 72 7.44 -5.23 7.81
N THR A 73 6.74 -6.34 8.02
CA THR A 73 7.34 -7.52 8.66
C THR A 73 7.41 -8.67 7.66
N PRO A 74 8.61 -9.11 7.23
CA PRO A 74 8.74 -10.32 6.42
C PRO A 74 8.45 -11.51 7.33
N ARG A 75 7.18 -11.93 7.41
CA ARG A 75 6.78 -13.09 8.20
C ARG A 75 5.75 -13.91 7.44
N SER A 76 5.72 -15.21 7.74
CA SER A 76 4.88 -16.17 7.04
C SER A 76 3.38 -15.81 7.07
N TYR A 77 2.75 -15.87 5.89
CA TYR A 77 1.36 -15.51 5.62
C TYR A 77 0.38 -16.69 5.78
N HIS A 78 0.70 -17.70 6.62
CA HIS A 78 -0.09 -18.92 6.79
C HIS A 78 -1.58 -18.70 7.13
N ASN A 79 -1.96 -17.52 7.61
CA ASN A 79 -3.34 -17.18 7.98
C ASN A 79 -4.14 -16.52 6.85
N PHE A 80 -3.56 -16.32 5.67
CA PHE A 80 -4.26 -15.78 4.52
C PHE A 80 -4.72 -16.89 3.58
N GLN A 81 -5.95 -16.75 3.09
CA GLN A 81 -6.46 -17.66 2.07
C GLN A 81 -5.73 -17.39 0.75
N ALA A 82 -5.12 -18.44 0.21
CA ALA A 82 -4.52 -18.39 -1.11
C ALA A 82 -5.57 -18.02 -2.16
N GLU A 83 -5.24 -17.10 -3.06
CA GLU A 83 -6.08 -16.68 -4.18
C GLU A 83 -5.69 -17.52 -5.41
N PRO A 84 -6.48 -18.55 -5.78
CA PRO A 84 -6.05 -19.57 -6.72
C PRO A 84 -5.86 -19.03 -8.14
N ILE A 85 -6.59 -17.98 -8.54
CA ILE A 85 -6.50 -17.41 -9.89
C ILE A 85 -5.17 -16.69 -10.05
N SER A 86 -4.86 -15.77 -9.14
CA SER A 86 -3.60 -15.03 -9.04
C SER A 86 -2.42 -15.97 -8.93
N GLN A 87 -2.54 -17.04 -8.13
CA GLN A 87 -1.52 -18.07 -8.02
C GLN A 87 -1.27 -18.76 -9.37
N SER A 88 -2.34 -19.09 -10.11
CA SER A 88 -2.23 -19.78 -11.41
C SER A 88 -1.61 -18.94 -12.52
N ILE A 89 -1.60 -17.62 -12.38
CA ILE A 89 -1.04 -16.69 -13.38
C ILE A 89 0.33 -16.13 -12.99
N LEU A 90 0.88 -16.55 -11.84
CA LEU A 90 2.24 -16.18 -11.46
C LEU A 90 3.23 -16.69 -12.53
N PRO A 91 4.22 -15.87 -12.93
CA PRO A 91 5.24 -16.31 -13.87
C PRO A 91 5.97 -17.56 -13.38
N ASN A 92 6.27 -18.48 -14.29
CA ASN A 92 6.88 -19.78 -13.97
C ASN A 92 8.29 -19.63 -13.36
N ASN A 93 8.96 -18.50 -13.62
CA ASN A 93 10.27 -18.17 -13.09
C ASN A 93 10.24 -17.52 -11.69
N ILE A 94 9.06 -17.39 -11.07
CA ILE A 94 8.88 -16.83 -9.72
C ILE A 94 8.43 -17.90 -8.72
N TYR A 95 8.64 -19.19 -9.03
CA TYR A 95 8.57 -20.25 -8.01
C TYR A 95 9.71 -20.10 -7.00
N VAL A 96 9.56 -19.16 -6.07
CA VAL A 96 10.25 -19.17 -4.80
C VAL A 96 9.44 -20.09 -3.90
N ASN A 97 10.03 -21.19 -3.44
CA ASN A 97 9.38 -22.11 -2.52
C ASN A 97 8.74 -21.35 -1.34
N GLY A 98 7.40 -21.23 -1.33
CA GLY A 98 6.65 -20.63 -0.22
C GLY A 98 5.86 -19.34 -0.51
N ASP A 99 5.97 -18.74 -1.70
CA ASP A 99 5.18 -17.54 -2.03
C ASP A 99 3.70 -17.91 -2.27
N THR A 100 2.81 -17.26 -1.52
CA THR A 100 1.35 -17.44 -1.60
C THR A 100 0.70 -16.15 -2.08
N ALA A 101 -0.01 -16.20 -3.20
CA ALA A 101 -0.85 -15.10 -3.65
C ALA A 101 -2.00 -14.92 -2.64
N VAL A 102 -2.08 -13.74 -2.05
CA VAL A 102 -3.11 -13.39 -1.06
C VAL A 102 -4.12 -12.43 -1.68
N LYS A 103 -5.41 -12.69 -1.44
CA LYS A 103 -6.47 -11.78 -1.85
C LYS A 103 -6.56 -10.60 -0.89
N VAL A 104 -6.56 -9.39 -1.45
CA VAL A 104 -6.97 -8.16 -0.76
C VAL A 104 -8.28 -7.65 -1.36
N LYS A 105 -8.92 -6.70 -0.69
CA LYS A 105 -10.09 -6.02 -1.24
C LYS A 105 -9.79 -5.41 -2.61
N ALA A 106 -10.52 -5.88 -3.64
CA ALA A 106 -10.38 -5.46 -5.03
C ALA A 106 -11.21 -4.20 -5.32
N ASP A 107 -10.82 -3.10 -4.70
CA ASP A 107 -11.29 -1.76 -5.05
C ASP A 107 -10.08 -0.84 -5.27
N GLY A 108 -10.27 0.41 -5.66
CA GLY A 108 -9.16 1.33 -5.92
C GLY A 108 -8.24 1.58 -4.71
N ASP A 109 -8.46 0.95 -3.55
CA ASP A 109 -7.54 0.91 -2.41
C ASP A 109 -6.70 -0.39 -2.31
N CYS A 110 -6.63 -1.21 -3.37
CA CYS A 110 -5.91 -2.49 -3.33
C CYS A 110 -4.41 -2.35 -2.96
N LEU A 111 -3.71 -1.31 -3.44
CA LEU A 111 -2.29 -1.11 -3.09
C LEU A 111 -2.09 -0.71 -1.60
N PRO A 112 -2.86 0.26 -1.05
CA PRO A 112 -2.88 0.49 0.40
C PRO A 112 -3.23 -0.76 1.21
N ALA A 113 -4.18 -1.57 0.74
CA ALA A 113 -4.55 -2.84 1.37
C ALA A 113 -3.38 -3.84 1.38
N CYS A 114 -2.65 -3.98 0.28
CA CYS A 114 -1.40 -4.78 0.23
C CYS A 114 -0.39 -4.26 1.26
N GLY A 115 -0.17 -2.95 1.32
CA GLY A 115 0.69 -2.32 2.31
C GLY A 115 0.27 -2.65 3.76
N SER A 116 -1.03 -2.63 4.03
CA SER A 116 -1.60 -3.00 5.32
C SER A 116 -1.34 -4.47 5.65
N VAL A 117 -1.41 -5.36 4.66
CA VAL A 117 -1.07 -6.78 4.85
C VAL A 117 0.39 -6.95 5.24
N PHE A 118 1.32 -6.26 4.56
CA PHE A 118 2.75 -6.30 4.87
C PHE A 118 3.09 -5.76 6.27
N ALA A 119 2.42 -4.68 6.69
CA ALA A 119 2.66 -4.03 7.98
C ALA A 119 1.93 -4.70 9.15
N TYR A 120 0.66 -5.09 8.95
CA TYR A 120 -0.28 -5.40 10.03
C TYR A 120 -0.97 -6.75 9.89
N ARG A 121 -0.63 -7.55 8.85
CA ARG A 121 -1.22 -8.87 8.58
C ARG A 121 -2.75 -8.85 8.48
N ASN A 122 -3.29 -7.76 7.96
CA ASN A 122 -4.70 -7.59 7.62
C ASN A 122 -4.82 -6.43 6.62
N ASP A 123 -5.95 -6.29 5.95
CA ASP A 123 -6.18 -5.22 4.97
C ASP A 123 -7.04 -4.06 5.51
N PHE A 124 -7.06 -3.84 6.83
CA PHE A 124 -7.92 -2.83 7.47
C PHE A 124 -7.28 -1.44 7.59
N HIS A 125 -5.96 -1.30 7.41
CA HIS A 125 -5.24 -0.02 7.60
C HIS A 125 -5.12 0.78 6.28
N VAL A 126 -6.19 0.83 5.51
CA VAL A 126 -6.18 1.39 4.15
C VAL A 126 -5.92 2.90 4.15
N PHE A 127 -6.58 3.65 5.05
CA PHE A 127 -6.40 5.11 5.11
C PHE A 127 -5.02 5.48 5.62
N GLU A 128 -4.53 4.73 6.60
CA GLU A 128 -3.15 4.87 7.08
C GLU A 128 -2.14 4.68 5.95
N MET A 129 -2.22 3.56 5.22
CA MET A 129 -1.26 3.27 4.15
C MET A 129 -1.38 4.26 2.99
N ARG A 130 -2.59 4.64 2.57
CA ARG A 130 -2.79 5.66 1.53
C ARG A 130 -2.17 7.00 1.94
N THR A 131 -2.39 7.45 3.17
CA THR A 131 -1.84 8.71 3.69
C THR A 131 -0.31 8.69 3.70
N ARG A 132 0.30 7.58 4.13
CA ARG A 132 1.76 7.41 4.15
C ARG A 132 2.36 7.42 2.75
N ILE A 133 1.74 6.72 1.79
CA ILE A 133 2.16 6.71 0.38
C ILE A 133 2.12 8.12 -0.20
N VAL A 134 1.02 8.85 0.00
CA VAL A 134 0.89 10.24 -0.45
C VAL A 134 2.00 11.10 0.16
N ALA A 135 2.20 11.04 1.47
CA ALA A 135 3.22 11.84 2.14
C ALA A 135 4.64 11.53 1.64
N GLU A 136 4.97 10.25 1.42
CA GLU A 136 6.28 9.85 0.88
C GLU A 136 6.51 10.43 -0.52
N LEU A 137 5.51 10.33 -1.41
CA LEU A 137 5.59 10.87 -2.77
C LEU A 137 5.70 12.40 -2.78
N THR A 138 4.96 13.07 -1.90
CA THR A 138 4.97 14.53 -1.83
C THR A 138 6.27 15.08 -1.24
N LEU A 139 6.75 14.48 -0.14
CA LEU A 139 7.92 14.98 0.58
C LEU A 139 9.24 14.58 -0.08
N ASN A 140 9.26 13.51 -0.87
CA ASN A 140 10.46 12.96 -1.50
C ASN A 140 10.34 12.91 -3.03
N GLU A 141 9.69 13.93 -3.61
CA GLU A 141 9.49 14.10 -5.05
C GLU A 141 10.77 13.89 -5.87
N GLU A 142 11.87 14.57 -5.50
CA GLU A 142 13.15 14.46 -6.22
C GLU A 142 13.69 13.02 -6.23
N TYR A 143 13.49 12.27 -5.15
CA TYR A 143 13.90 10.88 -5.09
C TYR A 143 13.09 10.00 -6.05
N ASN A 144 11.77 10.19 -6.08
CA ASN A 144 10.83 9.44 -6.90
C ASN A 144 10.85 9.84 -8.39
N LEU A 145 11.42 11.00 -8.71
CA LEU A 145 11.68 11.47 -10.07
C LEU A 145 13.15 11.28 -10.51
N ASN A 146 13.94 10.47 -9.80
CA ASN A 146 15.32 10.22 -10.15
C ASN A 146 15.51 8.81 -10.72
N GLU A 147 15.90 8.73 -12.00
CA GLU A 147 16.13 7.48 -12.73
C GLU A 147 17.09 6.53 -11.98
N THR A 148 18.18 7.05 -11.41
CA THR A 148 19.17 6.26 -10.65
C THR A 148 18.56 5.63 -9.40
N ASN A 149 17.55 6.25 -8.79
CA ASN A 149 16.82 5.65 -7.68
C ASN A 149 15.81 4.60 -8.16
N LEU A 150 15.12 4.86 -9.28
CA LEU A 150 14.12 3.95 -9.83
C LEU A 150 14.72 2.63 -10.35
N ILE A 151 16.00 2.60 -10.71
CA ILE A 151 16.71 1.38 -11.14
C ILE A 151 17.25 0.54 -9.97
N LYS A 152 17.24 1.03 -8.72
CA LYS A 152 17.76 0.27 -7.57
C LYS A 152 16.94 -1.01 -7.38
N GLY A 153 17.63 -2.12 -7.07
CA GLY A 153 17.02 -3.45 -6.93
C GLY A 153 17.07 -4.30 -8.20
N GLU A 154 17.46 -3.74 -9.34
CA GLU A 154 17.65 -4.48 -10.60
C GLU A 154 19.11 -4.88 -10.80
N VAL A 155 19.35 -6.18 -11.07
CA VAL A 155 20.72 -6.75 -11.05
C VAL A 155 21.39 -6.83 -12.43
N ALA A 156 20.70 -6.76 -13.59
CA ALA A 156 21.38 -7.19 -14.84
C ALA A 156 20.88 -6.73 -16.22
N ASN A 157 19.99 -5.75 -16.42
CA ASN A 157 19.56 -5.41 -17.80
C ASN A 157 19.14 -3.94 -18.03
N THR A 158 19.75 -3.00 -17.32
CA THR A 158 19.45 -1.56 -17.44
C THR A 158 19.63 -1.01 -18.86
N ASP A 159 20.55 -1.57 -19.65
CA ASP A 159 20.88 -1.07 -20.99
C ASP A 159 19.76 -1.27 -22.02
N LYS A 160 18.78 -2.14 -21.73
CA LYS A 160 17.62 -2.41 -22.61
C LYS A 160 16.31 -1.82 -22.11
N VAL A 161 16.32 -1.29 -20.89
CA VAL A 161 15.17 -0.64 -20.28
C VAL A 161 15.35 0.85 -20.57
N GLY A 162 14.57 1.38 -21.52
CA GLY A 162 14.54 2.83 -21.74
C GLY A 162 14.17 3.57 -20.45
N SER A 163 14.27 4.89 -20.47
CA SER A 163 14.00 5.72 -19.29
C SER A 163 12.69 5.35 -18.58
N LEU A 164 12.81 4.86 -17.35
CA LEU A 164 11.70 4.38 -16.53
C LEU A 164 10.79 5.52 -16.13
N ILE A 165 11.36 6.68 -15.82
CA ILE A 165 10.55 7.84 -15.46
C ILE A 165 9.62 8.26 -16.60
N LYS A 166 10.07 8.12 -17.85
CA LYS A 166 9.22 8.32 -19.03
C LYS A 166 8.17 7.24 -19.16
N ALA A 167 8.55 5.97 -19.00
CA ALA A 167 7.61 4.86 -19.07
C ALA A 167 6.51 4.98 -18.00
N TYR A 168 6.87 5.38 -16.78
CA TYR A 168 5.95 5.54 -15.66
C TYR A 168 4.95 6.67 -15.93
N ALA A 169 5.44 7.82 -16.41
CA ALA A 169 4.57 8.92 -16.82
C ALA A 169 3.60 8.51 -17.96
N MET A 170 4.02 7.63 -18.87
CA MET A 170 3.15 7.10 -19.93
C MET A 170 2.08 6.12 -19.42
N TYR A 171 2.23 5.59 -18.20
CA TYR A 171 1.23 4.73 -17.56
C TYR A 171 0.21 5.51 -16.73
N PHE A 172 0.38 6.82 -16.61
CA PHE A 172 -0.65 7.68 -16.03
C PHE A 172 -1.92 7.62 -16.90
N GLU A 173 -3.06 7.40 -16.27
CA GLU A 173 -4.34 7.16 -16.96
C GLU A 173 -4.77 8.32 -17.87
N GLU A 174 -4.45 9.56 -17.47
CA GLU A 174 -4.81 10.77 -18.23
C GLU A 174 -3.63 11.25 -19.11
N TYR A 175 -2.63 10.40 -19.34
CA TYR A 175 -1.53 10.72 -20.25
C TYR A 175 -2.04 10.89 -21.67
N MET A 176 -1.91 12.10 -22.20
CA MET A 176 -2.19 12.42 -23.59
C MET A 176 -0.89 12.41 -24.39
N HIS A 177 -0.88 11.69 -25.52
CA HIS A 177 0.28 11.63 -26.41
C HIS A 177 0.37 12.89 -27.28
N ASP A 178 0.73 14.02 -26.68
CA ASP A 178 0.68 15.35 -27.30
C ASP A 178 2.07 15.96 -27.58
N GLY A 179 3.11 15.13 -27.67
CA GLY A 179 4.45 15.54 -28.09
C GLY A 179 5.56 14.94 -27.23
N LYS A 180 6.70 15.63 -27.20
CA LYS A 180 7.88 15.15 -26.47
C LYS A 180 7.65 15.23 -24.96
N LEU A 181 7.93 14.12 -24.28
CA LEU A 181 7.89 14.02 -22.83
C LEU A 181 9.16 14.63 -22.23
N THR A 182 9.08 15.90 -21.84
CA THR A 182 10.16 16.66 -21.17
C THR A 182 10.15 16.40 -19.66
N SER A 183 11.23 16.75 -18.97
CA SER A 183 11.31 16.60 -17.49
C SER A 183 10.20 17.35 -16.76
N ASP A 184 9.86 18.55 -17.22
CA ASP A 184 8.79 19.36 -16.61
C ASP A 184 7.42 18.71 -16.82
N LYS A 185 7.11 18.22 -18.03
CA LYS A 185 5.87 17.46 -18.28
C LYS A 185 5.76 16.22 -17.39
N ILE A 186 6.87 15.51 -17.16
CA ILE A 186 6.87 14.33 -16.29
C ILE A 186 6.61 14.74 -14.83
N ARG A 187 7.24 15.83 -14.37
CA ARG A 187 6.96 16.39 -13.04
C ARG A 187 5.48 16.76 -12.91
N ASP A 188 4.91 17.46 -13.90
CA ASP A 188 3.49 17.85 -13.88
C ASP A 188 2.56 16.63 -13.82
N ILE A 189 2.86 15.58 -14.58
CA ILE A 189 2.13 14.30 -14.54
C ILE A 189 2.23 13.67 -13.15
N TYR A 190 3.44 13.59 -12.60
CA TYR A 190 3.68 13.05 -11.27
C TYR A 190 2.91 13.81 -10.20
N GLU A 191 3.01 15.14 -10.19
CA GLU A 191 2.31 16.00 -9.24
C GLU A 191 0.79 15.85 -9.32
N THR A 192 0.27 15.79 -10.56
CA THR A 192 -1.16 15.56 -10.83
C THR A 192 -1.61 14.20 -10.31
N GLU A 193 -0.82 13.15 -10.57
CA GLU A 193 -1.10 11.80 -10.07
C GLU A 193 -1.10 11.77 -8.54
N VAL A 194 -0.12 12.40 -7.89
CA VAL A 194 -0.03 12.48 -6.42
C VAL A 194 -1.24 13.20 -5.82
N LEU A 195 -1.70 14.29 -6.43
CA LEU A 195 -2.93 14.97 -6.02
C LEU A 195 -4.15 14.05 -6.18
N LYS A 196 -4.25 13.32 -7.29
CA LYS A 196 -5.38 12.42 -7.59
C LYS A 196 -5.49 11.30 -6.55
N ILE A 197 -4.39 10.67 -6.16
CA ILE A 197 -4.38 9.55 -5.21
C ILE A 197 -4.65 9.95 -3.75
N THR A 198 -4.77 11.26 -3.45
CA THR A 198 -5.32 11.69 -2.15
C THR A 198 -6.76 11.22 -1.97
N LYS A 199 -7.51 11.06 -3.06
CA LYS A 199 -8.90 10.59 -3.06
C LYS A 199 -8.97 9.08 -2.75
N GLU A 200 -9.98 8.69 -1.98
CA GLU A 200 -10.25 7.27 -1.71
C GLU A 200 -10.61 6.55 -3.01
N LYS A 201 -10.32 5.24 -3.09
CA LYS A 201 -10.69 4.39 -4.24
C LYS A 201 -10.10 4.82 -5.60
N VAL A 202 -9.04 5.62 -5.60
CA VAL A 202 -8.25 5.89 -6.80
C VAL A 202 -7.12 4.89 -6.92
N TYR A 203 -7.07 4.19 -8.06
CA TYR A 203 -6.01 3.25 -8.40
C TYR A 203 -4.63 3.90 -8.34
N MET A 204 -3.67 3.12 -7.86
CA MET A 204 -2.29 3.54 -7.68
C MET A 204 -1.39 2.75 -8.64
N GLY A 205 -0.43 3.46 -9.25
CA GLY A 205 0.55 2.91 -10.18
C GLY A 205 1.88 2.59 -9.52
N ILE A 206 2.91 2.55 -10.37
CA ILE A 206 4.25 2.09 -9.99
C ILE A 206 4.99 3.08 -9.09
N TRP A 207 4.79 4.40 -9.23
CA TRP A 207 5.36 5.37 -8.31
C TRP A 207 4.90 5.11 -6.86
N GLN A 208 3.63 4.76 -6.67
CA GLN A 208 3.10 4.42 -5.36
C GLN A 208 3.68 3.10 -4.81
N ILE A 209 4.11 2.17 -5.67
CA ILE A 209 4.85 0.97 -5.23
C ILE A 209 6.25 1.36 -4.72
N HIS A 210 6.95 2.28 -5.39
CA HIS A 210 8.22 2.85 -4.91
C HIS A 210 8.07 3.55 -3.56
N ALA A 211 7.04 4.37 -3.42
CA ALA A 211 6.71 4.99 -2.14
C ALA A 211 6.35 3.97 -1.07
N LEU A 212 5.56 2.94 -1.41
CA LEU A 212 5.17 1.89 -0.45
C LEU A 212 6.38 1.12 0.07
N SER A 213 7.36 0.80 -0.78
CA SER A 213 8.63 0.17 -0.37
C SER A 213 9.33 1.00 0.72
N SER A 214 9.43 2.31 0.50
CA SER A 214 10.01 3.27 1.46
C SER A 214 9.18 3.39 2.74
N VAL A 215 7.85 3.45 2.62
CA VAL A 215 6.91 3.51 3.76
C VAL A 215 7.00 2.28 4.63
N LEU A 216 7.25 1.10 4.05
CA LEU A 216 7.42 -0.16 4.78
C LEU A 216 8.87 -0.38 5.23
N GLY A 217 9.83 0.38 4.70
CA GLY A 217 11.25 0.18 4.95
C GLY A 217 11.75 -1.19 4.49
N MET A 218 11.18 -1.75 3.42
CA MET A 218 11.56 -3.08 2.92
C MET A 218 11.46 -3.15 1.39
N SER A 219 12.32 -3.96 0.77
CA SER A 219 12.28 -4.22 -0.67
C SER A 219 10.96 -4.89 -1.05
N LEU A 220 10.33 -4.40 -2.13
CA LEU A 220 9.10 -4.98 -2.66
C LEU A 220 9.34 -5.52 -4.07
N ARG A 221 8.84 -6.71 -4.34
CA ARG A 221 8.83 -7.27 -5.69
C ARG A 221 7.44 -7.11 -6.30
N SER A 222 7.35 -6.28 -7.33
CA SER A 222 6.16 -6.18 -8.17
C SER A 222 6.19 -7.28 -9.22
N ILE A 223 5.13 -8.09 -9.27
CA ILE A 223 5.06 -9.27 -10.16
C ILE A 223 3.91 -9.07 -11.15
N TYR A 224 4.23 -9.09 -12.45
CA TYR A 224 3.23 -9.03 -13.51
C TYR A 224 3.10 -10.39 -14.23
N PRO A 225 1.86 -10.89 -14.41
CA PRO A 225 1.59 -12.21 -14.97
C PRO A 225 2.08 -12.34 -16.42
N GLU A 226 2.36 -13.59 -16.84
CA GLU A 226 2.93 -13.87 -18.17
C GLU A 226 2.02 -13.46 -19.34
N LEU A 227 0.71 -13.57 -19.14
CA LEU A 227 -0.32 -13.25 -20.12
C LEU A 227 -0.44 -11.74 -20.44
N GLY A 228 0.29 -10.88 -19.73
CA GLY A 228 0.25 -9.42 -19.92
C GLY A 228 1.16 -8.90 -21.05
N ASN A 229 1.07 -7.59 -21.33
CA ASN A 229 1.90 -6.91 -22.32
C ASN A 229 3.41 -7.00 -21.94
N PRO A 230 4.28 -7.56 -22.80
CA PRO A 230 5.69 -7.77 -22.48
C PRO A 230 6.48 -6.47 -22.28
N VAL A 231 6.07 -5.36 -22.91
CA VAL A 231 6.68 -4.03 -22.70
C VAL A 231 6.32 -3.52 -21.31
N VAL A 232 5.04 -3.65 -20.91
CA VAL A 232 4.59 -3.28 -19.57
C VAL A 232 5.31 -4.10 -18.51
N ARG A 233 5.40 -5.42 -18.71
CA ARG A 233 6.14 -6.32 -17.81
C ARG A 233 7.61 -5.93 -17.68
N ARG A 234 8.27 -5.51 -18.77
CA ARG A 234 9.66 -5.06 -18.73
C ARG A 234 9.87 -3.85 -17.81
N HIS A 235 8.88 -2.97 -17.70
CA HIS A 235 8.97 -1.78 -16.85
C HIS A 235 8.44 -2.01 -15.43
N LEU A 236 7.44 -2.90 -15.25
CA LEU A 236 6.67 -3.01 -14.00
C LEU A 236 6.91 -4.30 -13.21
N ASN A 237 7.45 -5.36 -13.83
CA ASN A 237 7.83 -6.59 -13.13
C ASN A 237 9.26 -6.43 -12.58
N ARG A 238 9.39 -5.93 -11.35
CA ARG A 238 10.66 -5.44 -10.83
C ARG A 238 10.78 -5.49 -9.32
N THR A 239 12.01 -5.51 -8.84
CA THR A 239 12.30 -5.27 -7.42
C THR A 239 12.48 -3.77 -7.17
N VAL A 240 11.90 -3.29 -6.08
CA VAL A 240 11.90 -1.89 -5.70
C VAL A 240 12.44 -1.74 -4.29
N GLU A 241 13.57 -1.06 -4.18
CA GLU A 241 14.25 -0.82 -2.90
C GLU A 241 13.69 0.41 -2.19
N PRO A 242 13.67 0.41 -0.84
CA PRO A 242 13.25 1.57 -0.07
C PRO A 242 14.27 2.70 -0.20
N ARG A 243 13.79 3.94 -0.05
CA ARG A 243 14.67 5.08 0.21
C ARG A 243 15.40 4.84 1.53
N ILE A 244 16.74 4.86 1.48
CA ILE A 244 17.58 4.84 2.69
C ILE A 244 17.30 6.15 3.43
N ASN A 245 16.78 6.04 4.66
CA ASN A 245 16.54 7.18 5.54
C ASN A 245 17.82 7.57 6.28
#